data_AF-A0A4Q3ULC6-F1
#
_entry.id   AF-A0A4Q3ULC6-F1
#
_cell.length_a   1.000
_cell.length_b   1.000
_cell.length_c   1.000
_cell.angle_alpha   90.00
_cell.angle_beta   90.00
_cell.angle_gamma   90.00
#
_symmetry.space_group_name_H-M   'P 1'
#
loop_
_entity.id
_entity.type
_entity.pdbx_description
1 polymer ?
#
loop_
_entity_poly.entity_id
_entity_poly.type
_entity_poly.pdbx_seq_one_letter_code
_entity_poly.pdbx_strand_id
1 'polypeptide(L)' 'MPTIRSDSAIVGGDARIRDTRIPVWLVVAHKKWGETDSQILAQYPGLNAADVIAAWDYYAANAERIEAERRAQEAA' A
#
# COMPACT_ATOMS: atom_id res chain seq x y z
N MET A 1 -3.20 -9.03 -15.66
CA MET A 1 -3.26 -9.84 -14.42
C MET A 1 -3.30 -8.89 -13.23
N PRO A 2 -4.07 -9.14 -12.16
CA PRO A 2 -4.25 -8.15 -11.11
C PRO A 2 -2.97 -7.99 -10.29
N THR A 3 -2.50 -6.74 -10.15
CA THR A 3 -1.21 -6.34 -9.55
C THR A 3 -1.24 -6.29 -8.03
N ILE A 4 -2.43 -6.38 -7.41
CA ILE A 4 -2.61 -6.38 -5.97
C ILE A 4 -3.08 -7.75 -5.53
N ARG A 5 -2.40 -8.30 -4.52
CA ARG A 5 -2.79 -9.55 -3.90
C ARG A 5 -3.28 -9.25 -2.48
N SER A 6 -4.59 -9.24 -2.32
CA SER A 6 -5.26 -9.16 -1.03
C SER A 6 -5.51 -10.58 -0.52
N ASP A 7 -4.64 -11.08 0.34
CA ASP A 7 -4.88 -12.35 1.03
C ASP A 7 -5.85 -12.09 2.20
N SER A 8 -7.15 -12.27 1.95
CA SER A 8 -8.21 -12.25 2.98
C SER A 8 -8.07 -13.37 4.04
N ALA A 9 -7.02 -14.20 3.95
CA ALA A 9 -6.79 -15.38 4.77
C ALA A 9 -5.81 -15.17 5.95
N ILE A 10 -5.22 -13.98 6.10
CA ILE A 10 -4.33 -13.66 7.22
C ILE A 10 -5.03 -12.68 8.15
N VAL A 11 -5.23 -13.10 9.40
CA VAL A 11 -5.67 -12.28 10.54
C VAL A 11 -4.88 -10.97 10.55
N GLY A 12 -5.52 -9.86 10.15
CA GLY A 12 -4.88 -8.54 10.03
C GLY A 12 -4.97 -7.88 8.64
N GLY A 13 -5.26 -8.64 7.58
CA GLY A 13 -5.87 -8.12 6.35
C GLY A 13 -5.10 -7.10 5.50
N ASP A 14 -3.82 -6.84 5.76
CA ASP A 14 -3.03 -5.85 5.00
C ASP A 14 -3.00 -6.16 3.50
N ALA A 15 -3.57 -5.25 2.70
CA ALA A 15 -3.42 -5.30 1.25
C ALA A 15 -1.95 -5.10 0.89
N ARG A 16 -1.35 -6.05 0.18
CA ARG A 16 0.06 -6.01 -0.23
C ARG A 16 0.19 -5.86 -1.73
N ILE A 17 1.18 -5.07 -2.12
CA ILE A 17 1.58 -4.97 -3.52
C ILE A 17 2.24 -6.29 -3.91
N ARG A 18 1.82 -6.89 -5.02
CA ARG A 18 2.30 -8.21 -5.47
C ARG A 18 3.83 -8.22 -5.54
N ASP A 19 4.43 -9.36 -5.19
CA ASP A 19 5.90 -9.58 -5.11
C ASP A 19 6.65 -8.76 -4.05
N THR A 20 5.98 -7.87 -3.32
CA THR A 20 6.61 -7.08 -2.27
C THR A 20 5.97 -7.33 -0.91
N ARG A 21 6.77 -7.19 0.16
CA ARG A 21 6.25 -7.14 1.54
C ARG A 21 5.72 -5.75 1.91
N ILE A 22 5.54 -4.87 0.93
CA ILE A 22 5.15 -3.48 1.12
C ILE A 22 3.62 -3.41 1.19
N PRO A 23 3.06 -3.00 2.32
CA PRO A 23 1.62 -2.86 2.45
C PRO A 23 1.14 -1.56 1.79
N VAL A 24 -0.10 -1.56 1.31
CA VAL A 24 -0.72 -0.43 0.62
C VAL A 24 -0.78 0.81 1.53
N TRP A 25 -1.04 0.66 2.83
CA TRP A 25 -1.05 1.78 3.77
C TRP A 25 0.30 2.50 3.86
N LEU A 26 1.43 1.79 3.64
CA LEU A 26 2.76 2.40 3.70
C LEU A 26 2.95 3.36 2.52
N VAL A 27 2.52 2.97 1.32
CA VAL A 27 2.54 3.84 0.13
C VAL A 27 1.66 5.07 0.34
N VAL A 28 0.48 4.90 0.95
CA VAL A 28 -0.41 6.01 1.30
C VAL A 28 0.22 6.93 2.36
N ALA A 29 0.92 6.37 3.34
CA ALA A 29 1.64 7.13 4.36
C ALA A 29 2.76 7.99 3.75
N HIS A 30 3.60 7.42 2.88
CA HIS A 30 4.64 8.16 2.16
C HIS A 30 4.05 9.31 1.32
N LYS A 31 2.94 9.06 0.59
CA LYS A 31 2.22 10.11 -0.13
C LYS A 31 1.70 11.21 0.80
N LYS A 32 1.17 10.85 1.99
CA LYS A 32 0.72 11.81 3.01
C LYS A 32 1.87 12.63 3.60
N TRP A 33 3.07 12.06 3.69
CA TRP A 33 4.29 12.77 4.09
C TRP A 33 4.84 13.70 2.99
N GLY A 34 4.22 13.71 1.82
CA GLY A 34 4.63 14.54 0.69
C GLY A 34 5.70 13.90 -0.19
N GLU A 35 5.99 12.61 -0.01
CA GLU A 35 6.85 11.88 -0.94
C GLU A 35 6.16 11.71 -2.29
N THR A 36 6.92 11.94 -3.34
CA THR A 36 6.47 11.70 -4.71
C THR A 36 6.57 10.21 -5.05
N ASP A 37 5.75 9.75 -5.99
CA ASP A 37 5.77 8.36 -6.46
C ASP A 37 7.18 7.95 -6.90
N SER A 38 7.94 8.86 -7.52
CA SER A 38 9.33 8.66 -7.91
C SER A 38 10.29 8.42 -6.73
N GLN A 39 10.07 9.07 -5.59
CA GLN A 39 10.88 8.85 -4.38
C GLN A 39 10.58 7.50 -3.73
N ILE A 40 9.29 7.10 -3.75
CA ILE A 40 8.85 5.79 -3.27
C ILE A 40 9.45 4.69 -4.16
N LEU A 41 9.40 4.86 -5.49
CA LEU A 41 10.03 3.93 -6.44
C LEU A 41 11.56 3.91 -6.31
N ALA A 42 12.19 5.04 -5.95
CA ALA A 42 13.63 5.09 -5.69
C ALA A 42 14.03 4.37 -4.38
N GLN A 43 13.21 4.45 -3.33
CA GLN A 43 13.40 3.69 -2.09
C GLN A 43 13.13 2.20 -2.28
N TYR A 44 12.16 1.86 -3.13
CA TYR A 44 11.73 0.50 -3.39
C TYR A 44 11.89 0.17 -4.87
N PRO A 45 13.11 -0.16 -5.34
CA PRO A 45 13.37 -0.47 -6.75
C PRO A 45 12.66 -1.74 -7.26
N GLY A 46 12.06 -2.54 -6.36
CA GLY A 46 11.17 -3.66 -6.72
C GLY A 46 9.70 -3.26 -6.88
N LEU A 47 9.35 -2.00 -6.60
CA LEU A 47 8.02 -1.44 -6.78
C LEU A 47 7.94 -0.80 -8.16
N ASN A 48 6.82 -0.98 -8.86
CA ASN A 48 6.62 -0.36 -10.16
C ASN A 48 5.55 0.74 -10.08
N ALA A 49 5.56 1.69 -11.03
CA ALA A 49 4.56 2.76 -11.06
C ALA A 49 3.13 2.21 -11.18
N ALA A 50 2.97 1.10 -11.90
CA ALA A 50 1.69 0.38 -12.01
C ALA A 50 1.20 -0.16 -10.66
N ASP A 51 2.12 -0.56 -9.78
CA ASP A 51 1.78 -1.04 -8.44
C ASP A 51 1.32 0.11 -7.54
N VAL A 52 1.99 1.26 -7.62
CA VAL A 52 1.60 2.48 -6.89
C VAL A 52 0.21 2.96 -7.32
N ILE A 53 -0.05 2.97 -8.62
CA ILE A 53 -1.37 3.35 -9.18
C ILE A 53 -2.44 2.36 -8.71
N ALA A 54 -2.18 1.06 -8.81
CA ALA A 54 -3.13 0.05 -8.33
C ALA A 54 -3.38 0.21 -6.82
N ALA A 55 -2.33 0.46 -6.02
CA ALA A 55 -2.45 0.63 -4.58
C ALA A 55 -3.30 1.85 -4.24
N TRP A 56 -3.15 2.93 -5.00
CA TRP A 56 -3.99 4.12 -4.89
C TRP A 56 -5.43 3.89 -5.31
N ASP A 57 -5.68 3.13 -6.37
CA ASP A 57 -7.03 2.76 -6.80
C ASP A 57 -7.74 1.92 -5.73
N TYR A 58 -7.02 0.96 -5.14
CA TYR A 58 -7.52 0.16 -4.02
C TYR A 58 -7.77 1.00 -2.77
N TYR A 59 -6.88 1.94 -2.47
CA TYR A 59 -7.07 2.91 -1.38
C TYR A 59 -8.29 3.81 -1.63
N ALA A 60 -8.49 4.32 -2.84
CA ALA A 60 -9.64 5.15 -3.17
C ALA A 60 -10.96 4.39 -2.95
N ALA A 61 -10.99 3.09 -3.27
CA ALA A 61 -12.15 2.23 -3.02
C ALA A 61 -12.30 1.78 -1.55
N ASN A 62 -11.23 1.77 -0.75
CA ASN A 62 -11.21 1.21 0.61
C ASN A 62 -10.52 2.13 1.64
N ALA A 63 -10.63 3.44 1.47
CA ALA A 63 -9.82 4.42 2.21
C ALA A 63 -9.96 4.29 3.73
N GLU A 64 -11.19 4.09 4.23
CA GLU A 64 -11.44 3.90 5.67
C GLU A 64 -10.73 2.67 6.23
N ARG A 65 -10.74 1.55 5.50
CA ARG A 65 -10.08 0.32 5.92
C ARG A 65 -8.58 0.50 5.98
N ILE A 66 -7.98 1.06 4.93
CA ILE A 66 -6.53 1.26 4.84
C ILE A 66 -6.06 2.27 5.90
N GLU A 67 -6.84 3.32 6.17
CA GLU A 67 -6.52 4.28 7.22
C GLU A 67 -6.68 3.67 8.62
N ALA A 68 -7.63 2.75 8.82
CA ALA A 68 -7.74 1.97 10.05
C ALA A 68 -6.55 1.01 10.22
N GLU A 69 -6.11 0.33 9.16
CA GLU A 69 -4.91 -0.53 9.14
C GLU A 69 -3.66 0.31 9.48
N ARG A 70 -3.49 1.48 8.85
CA ARG A 70 -2.40 2.42 9.16
C ARG A 70 -2.37 2.81 10.64
N ARG A 71 -3.52 3.17 11.22
CA ARG A 71 -3.64 3.54 12.64
C ARG A 71 -3.37 2.37 13.58
N ALA A 72 -3.81 1.16 13.21
CA ALA A 72 -3.54 -0.04 13.99
C ALA A 72 -2.05 -0.38 14.02
N GLN A 73 -1.33 -0.17 12.90
CA GLN A 73 0.13 -0.36 12.81
C GLN A 73 0.91 0.73 13.55
N GLU A 74 0.43 1.97 13.55
CA GLU A 74 1.04 3.07 14.32
C GLU A 74 0.88 2.91 15.84
N ALA A 75 -0.14 2.15 16.28
CA ALA A 75 -0.43 1.90 17.69
C ALA A 75 0.15 0.58 18.24
N ALA A 76 0.82 -0.22 17.41
CA ALA A 76 1.40 -1.51 17.75
C ALA A 76 2.92 -1.43 17.93
#